data_AF-A0A7V7WLS5-F1
#
_entry.id   AF-A0A7V7WLS5-F1
#
_cell.length_a   1.000
_cell.length_b   1.000
_cell.length_c   1.000
_cell.angle_alpha   90.00
_cell.angle_beta   90.00
_cell.angle_gamma   90.00
#
_symmetry.space_group_name_H-M   'P 1'
#
loop_
_entity.id
_entity.type
_entity.pdbx_description
1 polymer ?
#
loop_
_entity_poly.entity_id
_entity_poly.type
_entity_poly.pdbx_seq_one_letter_code
_entity_poly.pdbx_strand_id
1 'polypeptide(L)'
;MMWAWARRRVAVAALLTALPMGASALGLGELASQSFLGEALRLVIPVILGPEEEARAECFRVVPQTSSPDALPQLSSARLAIEGGASGPRLVVSTARGVTEPVLRVVLQVGCEPGGLQREFLLLLDPPIKISSAVVPSESPTASALAPA
;
A
#
# COMPACT_ATOMS: atom_id res chain seq x y z
N MET A 1 66.48 22.70 35.80
CA MET A 1 65.09 23.16 35.95
C MET A 1 64.30 22.65 34.74
N MET A 2 64.13 21.34 34.63
CA MET A 2 62.90 20.60 35.00
C MET A 2 61.68 21.05 34.18
N TRP A 3 61.48 20.37 33.05
CA TRP A 3 60.22 20.35 32.30
C TRP A 3 59.08 19.81 33.17
N ALA A 4 58.02 20.60 33.37
CA ALA A 4 56.73 20.15 33.89
C ALA A 4 55.67 20.53 32.85
N TRP A 5 55.27 19.63 31.95
CA TRP A 5 54.15 18.70 32.14
C TRP A 5 52.87 19.39 32.66
N ALA A 6 51.99 19.78 31.75
CA ALA A 6 50.55 19.73 31.99
C ALA A 6 49.77 19.80 30.67
N ARG A 7 49.70 18.65 29.99
CA ARG A 7 48.68 18.40 28.96
C ARG A 7 47.30 18.46 29.62
N ARG A 8 46.61 19.60 29.57
CA ARG A 8 45.18 19.66 29.90
C ARG A 8 44.39 19.25 28.66
N ARG A 9 44.22 17.93 28.47
CA ARG A 9 43.15 17.43 27.60
C ARG A 9 41.86 17.56 28.40
N VAL A 10 41.07 18.59 28.10
CA VAL A 10 39.70 18.71 28.62
C VAL A 10 38.89 17.62 27.94
N ALA A 11 38.61 16.53 28.66
CA ALA A 11 37.70 15.50 28.20
C ALA A 11 36.26 16.01 28.39
N VAL A 12 35.66 16.55 27.32
CA VAL A 12 34.22 16.82 27.29
C VAL A 12 33.52 15.49 26.96
N ALA A 13 33.25 14.70 28.00
CA ALA A 13 32.36 13.55 27.88
C ALA A 13 30.92 14.04 28.10
N ALA A 14 30.35 14.68 27.09
CA ALA A 14 28.91 14.98 27.08
C ALA A 14 28.15 13.68 26.82
N LEU A 15 27.62 13.08 27.89
CA LEU A 15 26.76 11.91 27.81
C LEU A 15 25.38 12.35 27.29
N LEU A 16 25.20 12.36 25.97
CA LEU A 16 23.91 12.54 25.31
C LEU A 16 23.03 11.32 25.60
N THR A 17 22.39 11.30 26.76
CA THR A 17 21.25 10.42 27.01
C THR A 17 20.04 11.00 26.30
N ALA A 18 19.93 10.71 25.00
CA ALA A 18 18.72 11.00 24.24
C ALA A 18 17.59 10.15 24.84
N LEU A 19 16.73 10.77 25.66
CA LEU A 19 15.44 10.20 25.99
C LEU A 19 14.70 9.97 24.67
N PRO A 20 14.22 8.75 24.37
CA PRO A 20 13.35 8.56 23.22
C PRO A 20 12.06 9.34 23.50
N MET A 21 11.97 10.56 22.98
CA MET A 21 10.70 11.27 22.85
C MET A 21 9.89 10.40 21.89
N GLY A 22 8.81 9.80 22.38
CA GLY A 22 8.06 8.74 21.71
C GLY A 22 7.91 9.00 20.21
N ALA A 23 8.63 8.22 19.41
CA ALA A 23 8.52 8.26 17.97
C ALA A 23 7.50 7.21 17.57
N SER A 24 6.34 7.64 17.07
CA SER A 24 5.40 6.75 16.41
C SER A 24 6.07 6.20 15.15
N ALA A 25 6.22 4.88 15.12
CA ALA A 25 6.81 4.12 14.02
C ALA A 25 5.69 3.43 13.23
N LEU A 26 4.74 4.23 12.72
CA LEU A 26 3.70 3.80 11.81
C LEU A 26 4.26 3.77 10.38
N GLY A 27 4.37 2.56 9.83
CA GLY A 27 4.82 2.33 8.46
C GLY A 27 3.74 1.69 7.60
N LEU A 28 3.95 1.74 6.28
CA LEU A 28 3.16 1.00 5.30
C LEU A 28 4.05 -0.04 4.61
N GLY A 29 3.47 -1.19 4.27
CA GLY A 29 4.09 -2.20 3.45
C GLY A 29 3.91 -1.95 1.95
N GLU A 30 4.02 -3.03 1.18
CA GLU A 30 3.73 -3.03 -0.25
C GLU A 30 2.22 -2.95 -0.52
N LEU A 31 1.84 -2.23 -1.56
CA LEU A 31 0.44 -2.07 -1.95
C LEU A 31 0.01 -3.21 -2.87
N ALA A 32 -1.11 -3.85 -2.57
CA ALA A 32 -1.71 -4.86 -3.43
C ALA A 32 -3.11 -4.42 -3.90
N SER A 33 -3.38 -4.52 -5.20
CA SER A 33 -4.72 -4.34 -5.76
C SER A 33 -5.52 -5.64 -5.70
N GLN A 34 -6.83 -5.52 -5.46
CA GLN A 34 -7.79 -6.61 -5.54
C GLN A 34 -8.95 -6.33 -6.51
N SER A 35 -8.81 -5.29 -7.34
CA SER A 35 -9.82 -4.86 -8.30
C SER A 35 -9.22 -4.78 -9.70
N PHE A 36 -10.07 -4.97 -10.71
CA PHE A 36 -9.74 -4.72 -12.11
C PHE A 36 -10.17 -3.31 -12.55
N LEU A 37 -9.69 -2.92 -13.73
CA LEU A 37 -10.06 -1.67 -14.38
C LEU A 37 -11.58 -1.58 -14.58
N GLY A 38 -12.17 -0.46 -14.17
CA GLY A 38 -13.61 -0.19 -14.24
C GLY A 38 -14.40 -0.63 -13.01
N GLU A 39 -13.79 -1.38 -12.08
CA GLU A 39 -14.42 -1.82 -10.83
C GLU A 39 -14.18 -0.84 -9.68
N ALA A 40 -15.03 -0.92 -8.65
CA ALA A 40 -14.77 -0.21 -7.40
C ALA A 40 -13.42 -0.67 -6.83
N LEU A 41 -12.54 0.29 -6.60
CA LEU A 41 -11.17 0.04 -6.18
C LEU A 41 -11.16 -0.54 -4.78
N ARG A 42 -10.35 -1.59 -4.56
CA ARG A 42 -9.99 -2.08 -3.23
C ARG A 42 -8.50 -2.40 -3.23
N LEU A 43 -7.76 -1.61 -2.47
CA LEU A 43 -6.33 -1.79 -2.23
C LEU A 43 -6.12 -2.27 -0.81
N VAL A 44 -5.15 -3.15 -0.61
CA VAL A 44 -4.77 -3.67 0.70
C VAL A 44 -3.29 -3.43 0.91
N ILE A 45 -2.95 -2.76 2.01
CA ILE A 45 -1.59 -2.35 2.34
C ILE A 45 -1.31 -2.83 3.77
N PRO A 46 -0.31 -3.70 4.01
CA PRO A 46 0.07 -4.07 5.37
C PRO A 46 0.50 -2.85 6.18
N VAL A 47 0.12 -2.78 7.45
CA VAL A 47 0.57 -1.72 8.36
C VAL A 47 1.71 -2.27 9.22
N ILE A 48 2.80 -1.52 9.28
CA ILE A 48 3.97 -1.84 10.10
C ILE A 48 3.86 -1.01 11.37
N LEU A 49 3.95 -1.66 12.54
CA LEU A 49 3.76 -1.04 13.85
C LEU A 49 4.98 -1.26 14.73
N GLY A 50 5.23 -0.28 15.60
CA GLY A 50 6.10 -0.45 16.75
C GLY A 50 5.47 -1.35 17.84
N PRO A 51 6.26 -1.77 18.85
CA PRO A 51 5.85 -2.76 19.85
C PRO A 51 4.66 -2.33 20.74
N GLU A 52 4.35 -1.04 20.84
CA GLU A 52 3.25 -0.50 21.63
C GLU A 52 2.30 0.38 20.81
N GLU A 53 2.37 0.29 19.48
CA GLU A 53 1.57 1.14 18.59
C GLU A 53 0.35 0.39 18.04
N GLU A 54 -0.77 1.11 17.95
CA GLU A 54 -2.01 0.60 17.37
C GLU A 54 -2.37 1.37 16.11
N ALA A 55 -2.75 0.65 15.05
CA ALA A 55 -3.22 1.28 13.82
C ALA A 55 -4.68 1.75 13.96
N ARG A 56 -4.91 3.05 13.81
CA ARG A 56 -6.26 3.65 13.79
C ARG A 56 -6.53 4.28 12.43
N ALA A 57 -7.73 4.11 11.89
CA ALA A 57 -8.06 4.56 10.53
C ALA A 57 -7.91 6.08 10.37
N GLU A 58 -8.19 6.84 11.44
CA GLU A 58 -8.06 8.30 11.51
C GLU A 58 -6.63 8.81 11.28
N CYS A 59 -5.62 7.96 11.49
CA CYS A 59 -4.22 8.30 11.29
C CYS A 59 -3.77 8.09 9.83
N PHE A 60 -4.70 7.74 8.94
CA PHE A 60 -4.44 7.57 7.52
C PHE A 60 -5.37 8.47 6.71
N ARG A 61 -4.82 9.08 5.67
CA ARG A 61 -5.60 9.90 4.75
C ARG A 61 -5.04 9.82 3.34
N VAL A 62 -5.93 9.83 2.36
CA VAL A 62 -5.55 10.10 0.97
C VAL A 62 -5.31 11.59 0.83
N VAL A 63 -4.15 11.96 0.29
CA VAL A 63 -3.78 13.36 0.04
C VAL A 63 -3.85 13.62 -1.46
N PRO A 64 -4.85 14.36 -1.95
CA PRO A 64 -4.79 14.86 -3.32
C PRO A 64 -3.61 15.83 -3.45
N GLN A 65 -2.76 15.62 -4.44
CA GLN A 65 -1.69 16.55 -4.79
C GLN A 65 -2.21 17.49 -5.88
N THR A 66 -1.65 18.68 -6.00
CA THR A 66 -2.00 19.60 -7.09
C THR A 66 -1.57 18.99 -8.42
N SER A 67 -2.53 18.64 -9.28
CA SER A 67 -2.23 18.08 -10.59
C SER A 67 -1.64 19.15 -11.50
N SER A 68 -0.40 18.93 -11.95
CA SER A 68 0.13 19.55 -13.17
C SER A 68 -0.58 18.93 -14.39
N PRO A 69 -0.74 19.63 -15.52
CA PRO A 69 -1.33 19.05 -16.75
C PRO A 69 -0.67 17.75 -17.22
N ASP A 70 0.62 17.56 -16.94
CA ASP A 70 1.38 16.34 -17.30
C ASP A 70 1.49 15.32 -16.15
N ALA A 71 0.79 15.55 -15.02
CA ALA A 71 0.84 14.63 -13.89
C ALA A 71 0.02 13.37 -14.14
N LEU A 72 0.49 12.23 -13.62
CA LEU A 72 -0.30 11.00 -13.61
C LEU A 72 -1.64 11.24 -12.91
N PRO A 73 -2.72 10.57 -13.33
CA PRO A 73 -4.00 10.66 -12.63
C PRO A 73 -3.86 10.13 -11.20
N GLN A 74 -4.58 10.75 -10.29
CA GLN A 74 -4.43 10.50 -8.86
C GLN A 74 -5.75 10.13 -8.21
N LEU A 75 -5.69 9.22 -7.24
CA LEU A 75 -6.81 8.95 -6.35
C LEU A 75 -7.09 10.17 -5.49
N SER A 76 -8.22 10.83 -5.76
CA SER A 76 -8.62 12.06 -5.06
C SER A 76 -9.40 11.81 -3.77
N SER A 77 -10.15 10.70 -3.71
CA SER A 77 -10.95 10.32 -2.55
C SER A 77 -11.09 8.81 -2.44
N ALA A 78 -11.07 8.31 -1.20
CA ALA A 78 -11.30 6.91 -0.87
C ALA A 78 -11.78 6.78 0.57
N ARG A 79 -12.42 5.66 0.88
CA ARG A 79 -12.70 5.21 2.24
C ARG A 79 -11.50 4.40 2.74
N LEU A 80 -11.04 4.72 3.94
CA LEU A 80 -9.92 4.06 4.59
C LEU A 80 -10.46 3.28 5.78
N ALA A 81 -10.06 2.02 5.91
CA ALA A 81 -10.40 1.16 7.04
C ALA A 81 -9.19 0.35 7.46
N ILE A 82 -9.09 0.05 8.75
CA ILE A 82 -8.10 -0.91 9.26
C ILE A 82 -8.80 -2.24 9.44
N GLU A 83 -8.31 -3.26 8.75
CA GLU A 83 -8.76 -4.63 8.89
C GLU A 83 -7.69 -5.45 9.62
N GLY A 84 -8.13 -6.32 10.53
CA GLY A 84 -7.26 -7.31 11.14
C GLY A 84 -6.91 -8.42 10.16
N GLY A 85 -5.79 -9.10 10.39
CA GLY A 85 -5.41 -10.28 9.61
C GLY A 85 -4.42 -11.16 10.36
N ALA A 86 -4.28 -12.41 9.92
CA ALA A 86 -3.36 -13.38 10.53
C ALA A 86 -1.90 -12.91 10.55
N SER A 87 -1.52 -12.05 9.61
CA SER A 87 -0.17 -11.48 9.48
C SER A 87 -0.03 -10.08 10.08
N GLY A 88 -1.03 -9.59 10.81
CA GLY A 88 -1.09 -8.22 11.33
C GLY A 88 -2.14 -7.34 10.63
N PRO A 89 -2.28 -6.07 11.09
CA PRO A 89 -3.26 -5.13 10.58
C PRO A 89 -2.95 -4.68 9.14
N ARG A 90 -4.01 -4.39 8.39
CA ARG A 90 -3.92 -3.94 7.00
C ARG A 90 -4.81 -2.72 6.80
N LEU A 91 -4.28 -1.73 6.11
CA LEU A 91 -5.04 -0.60 5.63
C LEU A 91 -5.74 -1.00 4.33
N VAL A 92 -7.06 -0.91 4.33
CA VAL A 92 -7.89 -1.09 3.15
C VAL A 92 -8.33 0.27 2.64
N VAL A 93 -7.99 0.56 1.39
CA VAL A 93 -8.34 1.80 0.69
C VAL A 93 -9.35 1.43 -0.40
N SER A 94 -10.55 1.99 -0.33
CA SER A 94 -11.64 1.62 -1.25
C SER A 94 -12.39 2.82 -1.84
N THR A 95 -12.86 2.69 -3.08
CA THR A 95 -13.71 3.71 -3.72
C THR A 95 -15.15 3.25 -3.81
N ALA A 96 -16.08 4.21 -3.87
CA ALA A 96 -17.50 3.90 -4.08
C ALA A 96 -17.85 3.68 -5.57
N ARG A 97 -17.03 4.19 -6.49
CA ARG A 97 -17.23 4.12 -7.93
C ARG A 97 -16.04 3.45 -8.60
N GLY A 98 -16.30 2.95 -9.82
CA GLY A 98 -15.27 2.34 -10.66
C GLY A 98 -14.13 3.28 -11.00
N VAL A 99 -12.89 2.77 -11.01
CA VAL A 99 -11.72 3.49 -11.50
C VAL A 99 -11.39 3.03 -12.92
N THR A 100 -11.47 3.95 -13.87
CA THR A 100 -11.25 3.65 -15.30
C THR A 100 -9.85 3.98 -15.78
N GLU A 101 -9.01 4.52 -14.91
CA GLU A 101 -7.63 4.85 -15.23
C GLU A 101 -6.72 3.63 -15.02
N PRO A 102 -5.96 3.18 -16.04
CA PRO A 102 -5.02 2.08 -15.88
C PRO A 102 -3.86 2.41 -14.94
N VAL A 103 -3.29 3.62 -15.00
CA VAL A 103 -2.18 4.01 -14.12
C VAL A 103 -2.64 5.03 -13.09
N LEU A 104 -2.69 4.63 -11.82
CA LEU A 104 -3.20 5.46 -10.75
C LEU A 104 -2.12 5.77 -9.71
N ARG A 105 -1.86 7.05 -9.49
CA ARG A 105 -1.06 7.51 -8.35
C ARG A 105 -1.92 7.52 -7.08
N VAL A 106 -1.42 6.91 -6.01
CA VAL A 106 -2.07 6.91 -4.69
C VAL A 106 -1.09 7.49 -3.68
N VAL A 107 -1.51 8.56 -3.01
CA VAL A 107 -0.66 9.26 -2.04
C VAL A 107 -1.35 9.20 -0.69
N LEU A 108 -0.69 8.56 0.26
CA LEU A 108 -1.19 8.35 1.61
C LEU A 108 -0.32 9.12 2.59
N GLN A 109 -0.95 9.92 3.45
CA GLN A 109 -0.30 10.42 4.65
C GLN A 109 -0.64 9.51 5.83
N VAL A 110 0.37 9.22 6.63
CA VAL A 110 0.38 8.24 7.72
C VAL A 110 0.91 8.92 8.98
N GLY A 111 0.14 8.85 10.06
CA GLY A 111 0.52 9.39 11.35
C GLY A 111 -0.64 10.18 11.96
N CYS A 112 -0.79 10.04 13.27
CA CYS A 112 -1.81 10.74 14.04
C CYS A 112 -1.35 12.15 14.48
N GLU A 113 -0.03 12.35 14.51
CA GLU A 113 0.61 13.61 14.92
C GLU A 113 0.85 14.54 13.72
N PRO A 114 0.98 15.85 13.95
CA PRO A 114 1.37 16.81 12.92
C PRO A 114 2.69 16.40 12.26
N GLY A 115 2.74 16.44 10.92
CA GLY A 115 3.95 16.07 10.17
C GLY A 115 4.07 14.58 9.85
N GLY A 116 2.96 13.83 9.87
CA GLY A 116 2.92 12.44 9.44
C GLY A 116 3.58 12.18 8.08
N LEU A 117 4.17 10.99 7.93
CA LEU A 117 4.88 10.53 6.75
C LEU A 117 3.95 10.44 5.54
N GLN A 118 4.41 10.94 4.39
CA GLN A 118 3.70 10.76 3.12
C GLN A 118 4.36 9.65 2.30
N ARG A 119 3.56 8.72 1.81
CA ARG A 119 3.99 7.64 0.91
C ARG A 119 3.20 7.69 -0.38
N GLU A 120 3.94 7.62 -1.47
CA GLU A 120 3.41 7.57 -2.82
C GLU A 120 3.53 6.16 -3.38
N PHE A 121 2.45 5.71 -4.01
CA PHE A 121 2.36 4.44 -4.72
C PHE A 121 1.90 4.71 -6.15
N LEU A 122 2.47 3.94 -7.09
CA LEU A 122 2.00 3.88 -8.47
C LEU A 122 1.39 2.51 -8.69
N LEU A 123 0.12 2.50 -9.07
CA LEU A 123 -0.65 1.29 -9.30
C LEU A 123 -0.96 1.17 -10.79
N LEU A 124 -0.81 -0.04 -11.33
CA LEU A 124 -1.37 -0.43 -12.61
C LEU A 124 -2.59 -1.32 -12.36
N LEU A 125 -3.75 -0.94 -12.89
CA LEU A 125 -4.97 -1.73 -12.88
C LEU A 125 -5.06 -2.56 -14.16
N ASP A 126 -5.15 -3.86 -13.99
CA ASP A 126 -5.31 -4.77 -15.12
C ASP A 126 -6.76 -4.73 -15.65
N PRO A 127 -6.95 -4.87 -16.98
CA PRO A 127 -8.28 -5.07 -17.54
C PRO A 127 -8.84 -6.44 -17.11
N PRO A 128 -10.16 -6.58 -16.96
CA PRO A 128 -10.77 -7.86 -16.65
C PRO A 128 -10.52 -8.87 -17.78
N ILE A 129 -10.06 -10.07 -17.43
CA ILE A 129 -9.81 -11.15 -18.39
C ILE A 129 -11.16 -11.71 -18.85
N LYS A 130 -11.58 -11.35 -20.08
CA LYS A 130 -12.78 -11.94 -20.69
C LYS A 130 -12.43 -13.30 -21.26
N ILE A 131 -12.66 -14.38 -20.50
CA ILE A 131 -12.63 -15.73 -21.06
C ILE A 131 -13.92 -15.91 -21.86
N SER A 132 -13.84 -15.74 -23.18
CA SER A 132 -14.91 -16.14 -24.08
C SER A 132 -14.98 -17.67 -24.03
N SER A 133 -16.00 -18.21 -23.36
CA SER A 133 -16.26 -19.64 -23.37
C SER A 133 -16.70 -20.01 -24.78
N ALA A 134 -15.77 -20.53 -25.59
CA ALA A 134 -16.12 -21.14 -26.86
C ALA A 134 -16.98 -22.37 -26.54
N VAL A 135 -18.27 -22.28 -26.83
CA VAL A 135 -19.17 -23.44 -26.87
C VAL A 135 -18.60 -24.41 -27.88
N VAL A 136 -17.98 -25.50 -27.41
CA VAL A 136 -17.56 -26.61 -28.26
C VAL A 136 -18.83 -27.36 -28.66
N PRO A 137 -19.19 -27.44 -29.95
CA PRO A 137 -20.32 -28.25 -30.37
C PRO A 137 -20.04 -29.71 -29.98
N SER A 138 -20.95 -30.31 -29.21
CA SER A 138 -20.91 -31.73 -28.88
C SER A 138 -21.26 -32.54 -30.11
N GLU A 139 -20.26 -32.92 -30.91
CA GLU A 139 -20.47 -33.82 -32.05
C GLU A 139 -20.80 -35.22 -31.50
N SER A 140 -22.08 -35.58 -31.59
CA SER A 140 -22.57 -36.90 -31.19
C SER A 140 -22.13 -37.92 -32.25
N PRO A 141 -21.53 -39.06 -31.89
CA PRO A 141 -21.10 -40.04 -32.87
C PRO A 141 -22.32 -40.78 -33.41
N THR A 142 -22.65 -40.55 -34.68
CA THR A 142 -23.59 -41.41 -35.42
C THR A 142 -22.92 -42.75 -35.68
N ALA A 143 -23.26 -43.76 -34.86
CA ALA A 143 -22.85 -45.14 -35.08
C ALA A 143 -23.47 -45.68 -36.37
N SER A 144 -22.66 -45.87 -37.41
CA SER A 144 -23.04 -46.62 -38.61
C SER A 144 -23.15 -48.10 -38.25
N ALA A 145 -24.37 -48.63 -38.26
CA ALA A 145 -24.62 -50.06 -38.20
C ALA A 145 -24.34 -50.69 -39.57
N LEU A 146 -23.38 -51.62 -39.62
CA LEU A 146 -23.12 -52.47 -40.79
C LEU A 146 -23.56 -53.90 -40.45
N ALA A 147 -24.61 -54.39 -41.11
CA ALA A 147 -25.07 -55.78 -41.03
C ALA A 147 -24.35 -56.64 -42.08
N PRO A 148 -23.92 -57.87 -41.77
CA PRO A 148 -23.44 -58.81 -42.79
C PRO A 148 -24.54 -59.78 -43.25
N ALA A 149 -24.38 -60.27 -44.47
CA ALA A 149 -25.15 -61.33 -45.14
C ALA A 149 -24.54 -62.71 -44.90
#